data_AF-A0A0G4KJK9-F1
#
_entry.id   AF-A0A0G4KJK9-F1
#
_cell.length_a   1.000
_cell.length_b   1.000
_cell.length_c   1.000
_cell.angle_alpha   90.00
_cell.angle_beta   90.00
_cell.angle_gamma   90.00
#
_symmetry.space_group_name_H-M   'P 1'
#
loop_
_entity.id
_entity.type
_entity.pdbx_description
1 polymer ?
#
loop_
_entity_poly.entity_id
_entity_poly.type
_entity_poly.pdbx_seq_one_letter_code
_entity_poly.pdbx_strand_id
1 'polypeptide(L)'
;MGQRPIEVGRMDDKESRDLLHTKLEHVDFASAALSTLTTRLEGLPLALVQAAAFIQEKSITIDQYLKLLDESDHSLVDLLSQEFETVGRDSETPRAVAATWMLSFQQINRQDELAGQLLSVMSFFDCQGIPMAFLSHYSEQERNGGPKSVMQLTKSLGVLKSFCLVSEEKNGRLDMHRLVHLVTRKWLHKEGRIRQFEREALSTVSSTYPFGDYENRTVCTEYLPHAMAVLKVEVPTSSDRAKNKASLLHCVAGHLDFEGKWKDPEILLLQATRMRKYVLGDEHPSTLTSMANLASTYRNQGR
;
A
#
# COMPACT_ATOMS: atom_id res chain seq x y z
N MET A 1 -10.26 14.22 -12.59
CA MET A 1 -9.81 13.77 -13.93
C MET A 1 -8.36 13.32 -13.78
N GLY A 2 -8.12 12.07 -13.38
CA GLY A 2 -6.76 11.56 -13.26
C GLY A 2 -6.12 11.45 -14.65
N GLN A 3 -4.89 11.93 -14.81
CA GLN A 3 -4.10 11.62 -16.00
C GLN A 3 -4.05 10.09 -16.12
N ARG A 4 -4.34 9.58 -17.32
CA ARG A 4 -4.22 8.14 -17.61
C ARG A 4 -2.77 7.73 -17.30
N PRO A 5 -2.54 6.64 -16.55
CA PRO A 5 -1.19 6.11 -16.39
C PRO A 5 -0.60 5.89 -17.79
N ILE A 6 0.60 6.37 -18.03
CA ILE A 6 1.36 5.97 -19.21
C ILE A 6 1.71 4.50 -18.97
N GLU A 7 1.05 3.60 -19.68
CA GLU A 7 1.45 2.20 -19.73
C GLU A 7 2.83 2.13 -20.39
N VAL A 8 3.86 1.93 -19.57
CA VAL A 8 5.18 1.58 -20.07
C VAL A 8 5.13 0.10 -20.41
N GLY A 9 4.97 -0.21 -21.69
CA GLY A 9 5.00 -1.57 -22.21
C GLY A 9 6.35 -2.25 -21.98
N ARG A 10 6.46 -3.53 -22.41
CA ARG A 10 7.74 -4.25 -22.40
C ARG A 10 8.78 -3.44 -23.18
N MET A 11 9.94 -3.24 -22.58
CA MET A 11 11.06 -2.53 -23.19
C MET A 11 11.68 -3.42 -24.27
N ASP A 12 12.22 -2.79 -25.30
CA ASP A 12 13.03 -3.54 -26.26
C ASP A 12 14.38 -3.95 -25.63
N ASP A 13 15.08 -4.81 -26.37
CA ASP A 13 16.35 -5.37 -25.99
C ASP A 13 17.45 -4.32 -25.73
N LYS A 14 17.39 -3.19 -26.45
CA LYS A 14 18.37 -2.10 -26.32
C LYS A 14 18.03 -1.24 -25.11
N GLU A 15 16.77 -0.81 -25.00
CA GLU A 15 16.26 -0.04 -23.88
C GLU A 15 16.49 -0.77 -22.54
N SER A 16 16.26 -2.08 -22.50
CA SER A 16 16.48 -2.91 -21.31
C SER A 16 17.95 -2.93 -20.89
N ARG A 17 18.87 -3.03 -21.86
CA ARG A 17 20.32 -2.99 -21.60
C ARG A 17 20.76 -1.61 -21.13
N ASP A 18 20.28 -0.55 -21.78
CA ASP A 18 20.61 0.83 -21.41
C ASP A 18 20.15 1.14 -19.97
N LEU A 19 18.95 0.67 -19.59
CA LEU A 19 18.43 0.79 -18.22
C LEU A 19 19.28 0.03 -17.20
N LEU A 20 19.63 -1.23 -17.47
CA LEU A 20 20.46 -2.04 -16.57
C LEU A 20 21.87 -1.46 -16.43
N HIS A 21 22.48 -0.98 -17.51
CA HIS A 21 23.78 -0.31 -17.47
C HIS A 21 23.75 0.95 -16.62
N THR A 22 22.68 1.75 -16.75
CA THR A 22 22.48 2.95 -15.94
C THR A 22 22.30 2.59 -14.46
N LYS A 23 21.64 1.47 -14.16
CA LYS A 23 21.37 1.07 -12.78
C LYS A 23 22.55 0.37 -12.12
N LEU A 24 23.27 -0.51 -12.79
CA LEU A 24 24.35 -1.34 -12.25
C LEU A 24 25.75 -0.69 -12.35
N GLU A 25 25.85 0.62 -12.10
CA GLU A 25 27.09 1.41 -12.27
C GLU A 25 28.38 0.65 -11.85
N HIS A 26 29.40 0.69 -12.72
CA HIS A 26 30.75 0.14 -12.50
C HIS A 26 30.95 -1.38 -12.49
N VAL A 27 30.06 -2.17 -13.09
CA VAL A 27 30.31 -3.60 -13.26
C VAL A 27 30.38 -3.97 -14.74
N ASP A 28 31.56 -4.45 -15.16
CA ASP A 28 31.84 -4.93 -16.52
C ASP A 28 31.21 -6.32 -16.67
N PHE A 29 30.07 -6.42 -17.35
CA PHE A 29 29.34 -7.69 -17.51
C PHE A 29 29.49 -8.26 -18.90
N ALA A 30 29.50 -9.60 -18.98
CA ALA A 30 29.35 -10.30 -20.24
C ALA A 30 27.94 -10.05 -20.83
N SER A 31 27.88 -9.58 -22.09
CA SER A 31 26.64 -9.31 -22.84
C SER A 31 25.62 -10.47 -22.83
N ALA A 32 26.09 -11.72 -22.70
CA ALA A 32 25.25 -12.90 -22.64
C ALA A 32 24.40 -13.00 -21.36
N ALA A 33 24.97 -12.67 -20.19
CA ALA A 33 24.25 -12.72 -18.92
C ALA A 33 23.15 -11.64 -18.85
N LEU A 34 23.44 -10.43 -19.36
CA LEU A 34 22.47 -9.35 -19.49
C LEU A 34 21.29 -9.74 -20.38
N SER A 35 21.55 -10.35 -21.53
CA SER A 35 20.51 -10.77 -22.46
C SER A 35 19.61 -11.87 -21.85
N THR A 36 20.21 -12.79 -21.09
CA THR A 36 19.48 -13.84 -20.36
C THR A 36 18.58 -13.24 -19.28
N LEU A 37 19.10 -12.29 -18.50
CA LEU A 37 18.34 -11.59 -17.47
C LEU A 37 17.15 -10.83 -18.05
N THR A 38 17.35 -10.05 -19.11
CA THR A 38 16.27 -9.31 -19.78
C THR A 38 15.16 -10.24 -20.25
N THR A 39 15.53 -11.35 -20.89
CA THR A 39 14.58 -12.37 -21.37
C THR A 39 13.80 -12.97 -20.20
N ARG A 40 14.49 -13.35 -19.12
CA ARG A 40 13.89 -13.95 -17.92
C ARG A 40 12.91 -13.01 -17.21
N LEU A 41 13.21 -11.71 -17.23
CA LEU A 41 12.39 -10.67 -16.63
C LEU A 41 11.40 -10.02 -17.62
N GLU A 42 11.19 -10.66 -18.77
CA GLU A 42 10.22 -10.27 -19.80
C GLU A 42 10.37 -8.83 -20.31
N GLY A 43 11.58 -8.25 -20.20
CA GLY A 43 11.84 -6.85 -20.59
C GLY A 43 11.03 -5.82 -19.79
N LEU A 44 10.54 -6.17 -18.59
CA LEU A 44 9.69 -5.27 -17.82
C LEU A 44 10.53 -4.28 -17.00
N PRO A 45 10.33 -2.96 -17.19
CA PRO A 45 11.17 -1.95 -16.53
C PRO A 45 11.22 -2.12 -15.01
N LEU A 46 10.08 -2.38 -14.37
CA LEU A 46 10.00 -2.56 -12.92
C LEU A 46 10.79 -3.79 -12.45
N ALA A 47 10.62 -4.93 -13.13
CA ALA A 47 11.32 -6.16 -12.75
C ALA A 47 12.84 -6.01 -12.92
N LEU A 48 13.27 -5.34 -13.99
CA LEU A 48 14.68 -5.05 -14.26
C LEU A 48 15.28 -4.10 -13.21
N VAL A 49 14.58 -3.02 -12.84
CA VAL A 49 15.04 -2.08 -11.82
C VAL A 49 15.12 -2.74 -10.45
N GLN A 50 14.12 -3.55 -10.07
CA GLN A 50 14.15 -4.28 -8.81
C GLN A 50 15.25 -5.36 -8.77
N ALA A 51 15.51 -6.03 -9.89
CA ALA A 51 16.60 -6.99 -10.01
C ALA A 51 17.96 -6.30 -9.89
N ALA A 52 18.16 -5.19 -10.61
CA ALA A 52 19.39 -4.40 -10.54
C ALA A 52 19.66 -3.90 -9.13
N ALA A 53 18.62 -3.37 -8.47
CA ALA A 53 18.67 -2.95 -7.07
C ALA A 53 19.10 -4.11 -6.15
N PHE A 54 18.48 -5.29 -6.29
CA PHE A 54 18.86 -6.46 -5.51
C PHE A 54 20.33 -6.86 -5.73
N ILE A 55 20.77 -6.90 -6.99
CA ILE A 55 22.15 -7.24 -7.37
C ILE A 55 23.14 -6.29 -6.69
N GLN A 56 22.87 -4.98 -6.71
CA GLN A 56 23.72 -3.98 -6.06
C GLN A 56 23.72 -4.08 -4.55
N GLU A 57 22.54 -4.12 -3.92
CA GLU A 57 22.38 -4.21 -2.47
C GLU A 57 23.02 -5.49 -1.89
N LYS A 58 23.12 -6.55 -2.69
CA LYS A 58 23.81 -7.79 -2.32
C LYS A 58 25.24 -7.89 -2.82
N SER A 59 25.68 -6.96 -3.67
CA SER A 59 26.99 -6.99 -4.31
C SER A 59 27.28 -8.37 -4.95
N ILE A 60 26.28 -8.94 -5.63
CA ILE A 60 26.38 -10.22 -6.33
C ILE A 60 26.49 -10.00 -7.85
N THR A 61 26.80 -11.06 -8.58
CA THR A 61 26.82 -11.06 -10.06
C THR A 61 25.43 -11.34 -10.64
N ILE A 62 25.22 -11.00 -11.92
CA ILE A 62 24.00 -11.37 -12.65
C ILE A 62 23.80 -12.89 -12.66
N ASP A 63 24.86 -13.67 -12.84
CA ASP A 63 24.79 -15.14 -12.84
C ASP A 63 24.35 -15.69 -11.48
N GLN A 64 24.87 -15.13 -10.38
CA GLN A 64 24.41 -15.48 -9.03
C GLN A 64 22.94 -15.11 -8.82
N TYR A 65 22.51 -13.96 -9.32
CA TYR A 65 21.10 -13.54 -9.24
C TYR A 65 20.17 -14.44 -10.06
N LEU A 66 20.55 -14.81 -11.28
CA LEU A 66 19.82 -15.78 -12.12
C LEU A 66 19.68 -17.12 -11.41
N LYS A 67 20.74 -17.59 -10.75
CA LYS A 67 20.69 -18.82 -9.94
C LYS A 67 19.70 -18.69 -8.78
N LEU A 68 19.68 -17.56 -8.07
CA LEU A 68 18.69 -17.31 -7.01
C LEU A 68 17.25 -17.25 -7.55
N LEU A 69 17.04 -16.68 -8.74
CA LEU A 69 15.75 -16.71 -9.42
C LEU A 69 15.32 -18.15 -9.76
N ASP A 70 16.25 -18.98 -10.18
CA ASP A 70 15.97 -20.38 -10.51
C ASP A 70 15.71 -21.24 -9.25
N GLU A 71 16.37 -20.93 -8.14
CA GLU A 71 16.13 -21.56 -6.82
C GLU A 71 14.90 -21.02 -6.09
N SER A 72 14.31 -19.93 -6.59
CA SER A 72 13.14 -19.30 -5.98
C SER A 72 11.94 -20.26 -5.97
N ASP A 73 11.04 -20.11 -4.99
CA ASP A 73 9.84 -20.95 -4.89
C ASP A 73 8.89 -20.69 -6.06
N HIS A 74 9.11 -21.39 -7.18
CA HIS A 74 8.32 -21.25 -8.40
C HIS A 74 6.85 -21.54 -8.15
N SER A 75 6.51 -22.41 -7.19
CA SER A 75 5.11 -22.68 -6.84
C SER A 75 4.45 -21.47 -6.18
N LEU A 76 5.19 -20.75 -5.33
CA LEU A 76 4.73 -19.50 -4.74
C LEU A 76 4.70 -18.38 -5.78
N VAL A 77 5.70 -18.26 -6.65
CA VAL A 77 5.69 -17.29 -7.75
C VAL A 77 4.50 -17.54 -8.66
N ASP A 78 4.28 -18.78 -9.09
CA ASP A 78 3.15 -19.18 -9.92
C ASP A 78 1.83 -18.84 -9.26
N LEU A 79 1.69 -19.17 -7.97
CA LEU A 79 0.51 -18.80 -7.21
C LEU A 79 0.33 -17.29 -7.17
N LEU A 80 1.39 -16.50 -6.95
CA LEU A 80 1.34 -15.03 -6.92
C LEU A 80 1.03 -14.44 -8.31
N SER A 81 1.37 -15.14 -9.39
CA SER A 81 1.14 -14.76 -10.79
C SER A 81 -0.21 -15.17 -11.36
N GLN A 82 -0.87 -16.22 -10.83
CA GLN A 82 -2.21 -16.65 -11.28
C GLN A 82 -3.24 -15.51 -11.12
N GLU A 83 -4.00 -15.20 -12.15
CA GLU A 83 -4.61 -13.88 -12.38
C GLU A 83 -5.27 -13.17 -11.18
N PHE A 84 -5.16 -11.84 -11.18
CA PHE A 84 -5.98 -10.92 -10.39
C PHE A 84 -7.38 -10.72 -11.05
N GLU A 85 -7.94 -11.82 -11.58
CA GLU A 85 -9.02 -11.98 -12.58
C GLU A 85 -10.30 -11.17 -12.35
N THR A 86 -10.57 -10.69 -11.13
CA THR A 86 -11.84 -10.03 -10.81
C THR A 86 -11.85 -8.51 -11.02
N VAL A 87 -10.76 -7.90 -11.49
CA VAL A 87 -10.68 -6.44 -11.71
C VAL A 87 -10.16 -6.14 -13.12
N GLY A 88 -11.04 -6.23 -14.11
CA GLY A 88 -11.01 -5.52 -15.40
C GLY A 88 -9.66 -5.35 -16.14
N ARG A 89 -9.57 -6.03 -17.30
CA ARG A 89 -8.78 -5.78 -18.53
C ARG A 89 -7.25 -5.71 -18.51
N ASP A 90 -6.56 -5.61 -17.37
CA ASP A 90 -5.10 -5.64 -17.30
C ASP A 90 -4.61 -6.72 -16.31
N SER A 91 -5.01 -7.99 -16.51
CA SER A 91 -4.94 -9.06 -15.49
C SER A 91 -3.62 -9.83 -15.37
N GLU A 92 -2.56 -9.46 -16.07
CA GLU A 92 -1.26 -10.11 -15.88
C GLU A 92 -0.40 -9.31 -14.89
N THR A 93 -0.29 -9.78 -13.65
CA THR A 93 0.93 -9.48 -12.90
C THR A 93 2.02 -10.36 -13.49
N PRO A 94 3.04 -9.78 -14.16
CA PRO A 94 3.99 -10.59 -14.87
C PRO A 94 4.79 -11.44 -13.89
N ARG A 95 5.01 -12.70 -14.24
CA ARG A 95 5.75 -13.67 -13.42
C ARG A 95 7.10 -13.12 -12.98
N ALA A 96 7.76 -12.38 -13.86
CA ALA A 96 9.00 -11.66 -13.59
C ALA A 96 8.92 -10.73 -12.35
N VAL A 97 7.87 -9.92 -12.23
CA VAL A 97 7.73 -8.97 -11.11
C VAL A 97 7.47 -9.73 -9.81
N ALA A 98 6.63 -10.76 -9.84
CA ALA A 98 6.37 -11.59 -8.65
C ALA A 98 7.63 -12.30 -8.15
N ALA A 99 8.45 -12.84 -9.06
CA ALA A 99 9.71 -13.51 -8.73
C ALA A 99 10.72 -12.54 -8.09
N THR A 100 10.96 -11.40 -8.75
CA THR A 100 11.89 -10.38 -8.24
C THR A 100 11.42 -9.80 -6.91
N TRP A 101 10.14 -9.47 -6.80
CA TRP A 101 9.54 -9.01 -5.54
C TRP A 101 9.74 -10.04 -4.43
N MET A 102 9.50 -11.33 -4.70
CA MET A 102 9.59 -12.38 -3.69
C MET A 102 11.02 -12.52 -3.16
N LEU A 103 12.02 -12.52 -4.04
CA LEU A 103 13.43 -12.56 -3.63
C LEU A 103 13.79 -11.36 -2.73
N SER A 104 13.47 -10.14 -3.20
CA SER A 104 13.73 -8.91 -2.44
C SER A 104 12.98 -8.91 -1.11
N PHE A 105 11.69 -9.29 -1.11
CA PHE A 105 10.85 -9.26 0.08
C PHE A 105 11.28 -10.28 1.12
N GLN A 106 11.57 -11.54 0.74
CA GLN A 106 12.10 -12.55 1.66
C GLN A 106 13.40 -12.07 2.31
N GLN A 107 14.26 -11.43 1.51
CA GLN A 107 15.53 -10.90 1.96
C GLN A 107 15.37 -9.72 2.93
N ILE A 108 14.48 -8.78 2.62
CA ILE A 108 14.14 -7.63 3.47
C ILE A 108 13.56 -8.14 4.78
N ASN A 109 12.57 -9.03 4.73
CA ASN A 109 11.88 -9.53 5.92
C ASN A 109 12.81 -10.32 6.85
N ARG A 110 13.92 -10.89 6.35
CA ARG A 110 14.96 -11.52 7.18
C ARG A 110 15.90 -10.51 7.86
N GLN A 111 16.13 -9.34 7.25
CA GLN A 111 17.12 -8.36 7.72
C GLN A 111 16.50 -7.20 8.51
N ASP A 112 15.29 -6.80 8.14
CA ASP A 112 14.55 -5.69 8.71
C ASP A 112 13.05 -6.04 8.72
N GLU A 113 12.59 -6.56 9.86
CA GLU A 113 11.19 -6.93 10.05
C GLU A 113 10.26 -5.72 9.89
N LEU A 114 10.68 -4.53 10.34
CA LEU A 114 9.87 -3.32 10.24
C LEU A 114 9.68 -2.91 8.78
N ALA A 115 10.71 -3.03 7.94
CA ALA A 115 10.58 -2.79 6.50
C ALA A 115 9.54 -3.74 5.86
N GLY A 116 9.57 -5.03 6.20
CA GLY A 116 8.57 -5.99 5.73
C GLY A 116 7.14 -5.65 6.20
N GLN A 117 6.99 -5.22 7.46
CA GLN A 117 5.71 -4.77 8.01
C GLN A 117 5.20 -3.48 7.35
N LEU A 118 6.08 -2.51 7.09
CA LEU A 118 5.74 -1.25 6.41
C LEU A 118 5.26 -1.52 4.98
N LEU A 119 5.98 -2.35 4.21
CA LEU A 119 5.53 -2.75 2.87
C LEU A 119 4.16 -3.43 2.92
N SER A 120 3.96 -4.30 3.91
CA SER A 120 2.71 -5.03 4.12
C SER A 120 1.54 -4.10 4.42
N VAL A 121 1.68 -3.14 5.35
CA VAL A 121 0.58 -2.20 5.67
C VAL A 121 0.32 -1.19 4.56
N MET A 122 1.36 -0.71 3.88
CA MET A 122 1.22 0.20 2.73
C MET A 122 0.38 -0.42 1.60
N SER A 123 0.42 -1.75 1.47
CA SER A 123 -0.42 -2.50 0.53
C SER A 123 -1.92 -2.50 0.84
N PHE A 124 -2.40 -1.73 1.83
CA PHE A 124 -3.83 -1.52 2.09
C PHE A 124 -4.26 -0.07 1.96
N PHE A 125 -3.34 0.83 1.64
CA PHE A 125 -3.63 2.22 1.32
C PHE A 125 -3.85 2.39 -0.19
N ASP A 126 -4.21 3.60 -0.63
CA ASP A 126 -3.99 3.96 -2.03
C ASP A 126 -2.49 3.85 -2.36
N CYS A 127 -2.17 3.36 -3.57
CA CYS A 127 -0.79 3.10 -3.99
C CYS A 127 0.01 4.37 -4.27
N GLN A 128 -0.64 5.52 -4.40
CA GLN A 128 0.02 6.80 -4.65
C GLN A 128 -0.14 7.75 -3.48
N GLY A 129 0.91 8.54 -3.21
CA GLY A 129 0.89 9.60 -2.24
C GLY A 129 0.68 9.13 -0.80
N ILE A 130 1.24 7.99 -0.39
CA ILE A 130 1.10 7.49 0.98
C ILE A 130 1.73 8.48 1.97
N PRO A 131 0.97 9.04 2.92
CA PRO A 131 1.46 10.03 3.87
C PRO A 131 2.43 9.43 4.89
N MET A 132 3.53 10.14 5.15
CA MET A 132 4.47 9.77 6.23
C MET A 132 3.80 9.70 7.61
N ALA A 133 2.77 10.52 7.87
CA ALA A 133 2.02 10.48 9.11
C ALA A 133 1.41 9.09 9.40
N PHE A 134 0.98 8.36 8.37
CA PHE A 134 0.45 7.00 8.55
C PHE A 134 1.55 6.03 8.97
N LEU A 135 2.74 6.16 8.37
CA LEU A 135 3.86 5.26 8.64
C LEU A 135 4.49 5.55 10.00
N SER A 136 4.62 6.83 10.36
CA SER A 136 5.03 7.26 11.71
C SER A 136 4.08 6.72 12.75
N HIS A 137 2.78 6.98 12.60
CA HIS A 137 1.77 6.47 13.54
C HIS A 137 1.76 4.94 13.61
N TYR A 138 1.87 4.24 12.47
CA TYR A 138 1.95 2.77 12.45
C TYR A 138 3.17 2.25 13.22
N SER A 139 4.33 2.90 13.06
CA SER A 139 5.60 2.49 13.70
C SER A 139 5.67 2.80 15.20
N GLU A 140 4.93 3.80 15.66
CA GLU A 140 4.83 4.21 17.07
C GLU A 140 3.90 3.32 17.88
N GLN A 141 3.06 2.51 17.24
CA GLN A 141 2.19 1.60 17.98
C GLN A 141 2.99 0.51 18.70
N GLU A 142 2.64 0.22 19.95
CA GLU A 142 3.27 -0.84 20.72
C GLU A 142 2.96 -2.22 20.12
N ARG A 143 3.88 -2.72 19.29
CA ARG A 143 3.79 -4.03 18.64
C ARG A 143 5.17 -4.68 18.61
N ASN A 144 5.24 -6.00 18.75
CA ASN A 144 6.44 -6.85 18.56
C ASN A 144 7.79 -6.12 18.83
N GLY A 145 8.05 -5.84 20.11
CA GLY A 145 9.28 -5.15 20.54
C GLY A 145 9.16 -3.63 20.67
N GLY A 146 7.94 -3.10 20.88
CA GLY A 146 7.70 -1.71 21.31
C GLY A 146 7.74 -0.66 20.20
N PRO A 147 7.43 0.61 20.55
CA PRO A 147 7.36 1.72 19.62
C PRO A 147 8.70 1.95 18.95
N LYS A 148 8.69 2.20 17.64
CA LYS A 148 9.91 2.39 16.86
C LYS A 148 10.26 3.86 16.79
N SER A 149 11.55 4.15 16.90
CA SER A 149 12.07 5.51 16.74
C SER A 149 11.98 5.98 15.29
N VAL A 150 11.94 7.30 15.09
CA VAL A 150 12.04 7.92 13.76
C VAL A 150 13.27 7.43 12.99
N MET A 151 14.39 7.20 13.69
CA MET A 151 15.62 6.66 13.07
C MET A 151 15.40 5.25 12.49
N GLN A 152 14.70 4.38 13.22
CA GLN A 152 14.36 3.03 12.74
C GLN A 152 13.41 3.08 11.56
N LEU A 153 12.37 3.92 11.63
CA LEU A 153 11.45 4.12 10.51
C LEU A 153 12.19 4.59 9.25
N THR A 154 13.03 5.61 9.37
CA THR A 154 13.84 6.13 8.27
C THR A 154 14.76 5.06 7.68
N LYS A 155 15.41 4.26 8.53
CA LYS A 155 16.25 3.14 8.09
C LYS A 155 15.44 2.11 7.30
N SER A 156 14.30 1.67 7.82
CA SER A 156 13.47 0.65 7.19
C SER A 156 12.84 1.13 5.88
N LEU A 157 12.42 2.40 5.81
CA LEU A 157 11.99 3.01 4.54
C LEU A 157 13.16 3.15 3.56
N GLY A 158 14.37 3.44 4.04
CA GLY A 158 15.59 3.41 3.24
C GLY A 158 15.82 2.05 2.58
N VAL A 159 15.63 0.96 3.31
CA VAL A 159 15.71 -0.42 2.77
C VAL A 159 14.65 -0.64 1.69
N LEU A 160 13.39 -0.27 1.91
CA LEU A 160 12.36 -0.45 0.89
C LEU A 160 12.65 0.35 -0.40
N LYS A 161 13.20 1.57 -0.26
CA LYS A 161 13.64 2.41 -1.37
C LYS A 161 14.85 1.83 -2.09
N SER A 162 15.82 1.28 -1.37
CA SER A 162 17.03 0.71 -1.98
C SER A 162 16.70 -0.50 -2.87
N PHE A 163 15.73 -1.33 -2.48
CA PHE A 163 15.20 -2.42 -3.31
C PHE A 163 14.16 -2.00 -4.36
N CYS A 164 13.91 -0.70 -4.53
CA CYS A 164 12.93 -0.17 -5.49
C CYS A 164 11.51 -0.77 -5.35
N LEU A 165 11.10 -1.06 -4.10
CA LEU A 165 9.74 -1.52 -3.80
C LEU A 165 8.78 -0.34 -3.57
N VAL A 166 9.33 0.80 -3.15
CA VAL A 166 8.63 2.08 -2.98
C VAL A 166 9.50 3.23 -3.52
N SER A 167 8.86 4.31 -3.92
CA SER A 167 9.52 5.56 -4.31
C SER A 167 9.03 6.72 -3.47
N GLU A 168 9.82 7.78 -3.36
CA GLU A 168 9.49 8.98 -2.57
C GLU A 168 9.31 10.19 -3.49
N GLU A 169 8.18 10.88 -3.34
CA GLU A 169 7.88 12.15 -3.99
C GLU A 169 8.64 13.30 -3.32
N LYS A 170 8.74 14.46 -4.01
CA LYS A 170 9.43 15.66 -3.48
C LYS A 170 8.85 16.20 -2.16
N ASN A 171 7.59 15.90 -1.88
CA ASN A 171 6.88 16.30 -0.67
C ASN A 171 7.05 15.29 0.49
N GLY A 172 7.86 14.24 0.30
CA GLY A 172 8.10 13.17 1.28
C GLY A 172 7.03 12.08 1.30
N ARG A 173 6.03 12.12 0.41
CA ARG A 173 5.03 11.05 0.27
C ARG A 173 5.63 9.85 -0.46
N LEU A 174 5.10 8.67 -0.17
CA LEU A 174 5.60 7.43 -0.74
C LEU A 174 4.61 6.86 -1.76
N ASP A 175 5.15 6.39 -2.88
CA ASP A 175 4.41 5.63 -3.88
C ASP A 175 4.83 4.17 -3.85
N MET A 176 3.86 3.30 -4.07
CA MET A 176 4.06 1.87 -4.29
C MET A 176 3.57 1.52 -5.68
N HIS A 177 4.38 0.83 -6.48
CA HIS A 177 3.92 0.38 -7.79
C HIS A 177 2.71 -0.56 -7.63
N ARG A 178 1.67 -0.42 -8.47
CA ARG A 178 0.42 -1.21 -8.39
C ARG A 178 0.68 -2.72 -8.34
N LEU A 179 1.65 -3.22 -9.11
CA LEU A 179 2.05 -4.63 -9.07
C LEU A 179 2.67 -5.06 -7.72
N VAL A 180 3.52 -4.23 -7.12
CA VAL A 180 4.09 -4.50 -5.78
C VAL A 180 2.97 -4.55 -4.74
N HIS A 181 2.02 -3.62 -4.82
CA HIS A 181 0.83 -3.58 -3.98
C HIS A 181 0.00 -4.89 -4.11
N LEU A 182 -0.28 -5.32 -5.34
CA LEU A 182 -1.06 -6.53 -5.62
C LEU A 182 -0.35 -7.82 -5.14
N VAL A 183 0.93 -7.99 -5.48
CA VAL A 183 1.72 -9.16 -5.08
C VAL A 183 1.84 -9.24 -3.56
N THR A 184 2.09 -8.11 -2.88
CA THR A 184 2.20 -8.06 -1.41
C THR A 184 0.90 -8.55 -0.74
N ARG A 185 -0.27 -8.04 -1.16
CA ARG A 185 -1.56 -8.48 -0.59
C ARG A 185 -1.83 -9.96 -0.82
N LYS A 186 -1.47 -10.47 -2.00
CA LYS A 186 -1.68 -11.87 -2.34
C LYS A 186 -0.78 -12.80 -1.54
N TRP A 187 0.46 -12.40 -1.33
CA TRP A 187 1.37 -13.09 -0.41
C TRP A 187 0.81 -13.10 1.01
N LEU A 188 0.34 -11.96 1.53
CA LEU A 188 -0.28 -11.87 2.85
C LEU A 188 -1.53 -12.75 3.00
N HIS A 189 -2.32 -12.90 1.94
CA HIS A 189 -3.45 -13.82 1.92
C HIS A 189 -2.99 -15.27 2.09
N LYS A 190 -1.97 -15.70 1.33
CA LYS A 190 -1.42 -17.05 1.42
C LYS A 190 -0.86 -17.35 2.82
N GLU A 191 -0.16 -16.39 3.40
CA GLU A 191 0.42 -16.51 4.76
C GLU A 191 -0.64 -16.42 5.87
N GLY A 192 -1.92 -16.20 5.54
CA GLY A 192 -2.99 -16.05 6.54
C GLY A 192 -2.92 -14.75 7.34
N ARG A 193 -2.10 -13.79 6.91
CA ARG A 193 -1.84 -12.51 7.60
C ARG A 193 -2.61 -11.33 7.03
N ILE A 194 -3.36 -11.51 5.94
CA ILE A 194 -4.13 -10.42 5.30
C ILE A 194 -5.04 -9.67 6.28
N ARG A 195 -5.82 -10.38 7.09
CA ARG A 195 -6.76 -9.79 8.06
C ARG A 195 -6.05 -8.99 9.15
N GLN A 196 -4.82 -9.38 9.50
CA GLN A 196 -4.00 -8.64 10.45
C GLN A 196 -3.70 -7.26 9.86
N PHE A 197 -3.09 -7.19 8.69
CA PHE A 197 -2.68 -5.91 8.10
C PHE A 197 -3.87 -5.04 7.63
N GLU A 198 -4.99 -5.63 7.20
CA GLU A 198 -6.24 -4.89 6.96
C GLU A 198 -6.71 -4.13 8.20
N ARG A 199 -6.72 -4.81 9.35
CA ARG A 199 -7.10 -4.20 10.64
C ARG A 199 -6.13 -3.09 11.02
N GLU A 200 -4.84 -3.34 10.85
CA GLU A 200 -3.79 -2.40 11.25
C GLU A 200 -3.83 -1.14 10.37
N ALA A 201 -4.00 -1.29 9.06
CA ALA A 201 -4.19 -0.18 8.13
C ALA A 201 -5.42 0.66 8.47
N LEU A 202 -6.57 0.01 8.73
CA LEU A 202 -7.79 0.69 9.17
C LEU A 202 -7.57 1.46 10.48
N SER A 203 -6.88 0.86 11.44
CA SER A 203 -6.57 1.51 12.73
C SER A 203 -5.68 2.72 12.53
N THR A 204 -4.65 2.61 11.69
CA THR A 204 -3.74 3.71 11.37
C THR A 204 -4.51 4.88 10.76
N VAL A 205 -5.23 4.65 9.65
CA VAL A 205 -5.95 5.72 8.96
C VAL A 205 -7.04 6.32 9.85
N SER A 206 -7.78 5.49 10.60
CA SER A 206 -8.80 5.99 11.53
C SER A 206 -8.24 6.89 12.63
N SER A 207 -6.98 6.69 13.05
CA SER A 207 -6.36 7.47 14.13
C SER A 207 -5.74 8.76 13.62
N THR A 208 -5.34 8.79 12.36
CA THR A 208 -4.66 9.93 11.73
C THR A 208 -5.58 10.80 10.87
N TYR A 209 -6.74 10.30 10.43
CA TYR A 209 -7.66 11.05 9.59
C TYR A 209 -8.44 12.09 10.42
N PRO A 210 -8.22 13.40 10.19
CA PRO A 210 -8.84 14.44 10.98
C PRO A 210 -10.34 14.59 10.66
N PHE A 211 -11.07 15.26 11.54
CA PHE A 211 -12.45 15.62 11.23
C PHE A 211 -12.47 16.71 10.14
N GLY A 212 -13.47 16.66 9.25
CA GLY A 212 -13.60 17.63 8.17
C GLY A 212 -14.04 19.00 8.66
N ASP A 213 -13.09 19.92 8.77
CA ASP A 213 -13.30 21.35 8.99
C ASP A 213 -12.44 22.19 8.03
N TYR A 214 -12.48 23.52 8.17
CA TYR A 214 -11.74 24.42 7.30
C TYR A 214 -10.21 24.22 7.41
N GLU A 215 -9.70 23.99 8.62
CA GLU A 215 -8.26 23.85 8.88
C GLU A 215 -7.71 22.54 8.32
N ASN A 216 -8.49 21.46 8.43
CA ASN A 216 -8.11 20.12 8.02
C ASN A 216 -8.46 19.78 6.57
N ARG A 217 -9.10 20.69 5.82
CA ARG A 217 -9.60 20.44 4.47
C ARG A 217 -8.56 19.78 3.56
N THR A 218 -7.36 20.37 3.48
CA THR A 218 -6.28 19.87 2.61
C THR A 218 -5.86 18.46 3.01
N VAL A 219 -5.67 18.22 4.31
CA VAL A 219 -5.27 16.90 4.84
C VAL A 219 -6.36 15.87 4.57
N CYS A 220 -7.63 16.21 4.80
CA CYS A 220 -8.76 15.31 4.52
C CYS A 220 -8.85 14.93 3.04
N THR A 221 -8.69 15.89 2.13
CA THR A 221 -8.69 15.65 0.69
C THR A 221 -7.54 14.73 0.29
N GLU A 222 -6.35 14.97 0.83
CA GLU A 222 -5.16 14.16 0.58
C GLU A 222 -5.29 12.74 1.14
N TYR A 223 -5.94 12.57 2.29
CA TYR A 223 -6.05 11.27 2.96
C TYR A 223 -7.24 10.45 2.46
N LEU A 224 -8.19 11.08 1.75
CA LEU A 224 -9.43 10.48 1.30
C LEU A 224 -9.24 9.21 0.46
N PRO A 225 -8.31 9.13 -0.53
CA PRO A 225 -8.09 7.90 -1.29
C PRO A 225 -7.71 6.71 -0.40
N HIS A 226 -6.84 6.93 0.58
CA HIS A 226 -6.41 5.90 1.52
C HIS A 226 -7.53 5.51 2.50
N ALA A 227 -8.33 6.48 2.97
CA ALA A 227 -9.51 6.21 3.78
C ALA A 227 -10.52 5.34 3.03
N MET A 228 -10.79 5.66 1.77
CA MET A 228 -11.69 4.86 0.93
C MET A 228 -11.12 3.46 0.64
N ALA A 229 -9.79 3.30 0.57
CA ALA A 229 -9.15 2.00 0.42
C ALA A 229 -9.41 1.08 1.63
N VAL A 230 -9.18 1.57 2.85
CA VAL A 230 -9.35 0.76 4.07
C VAL A 230 -10.81 0.55 4.48
N LEU A 231 -11.72 1.44 4.08
CA LEU A 231 -13.15 1.31 4.38
C LEU A 231 -13.86 0.18 3.62
N LYS A 232 -13.26 -0.31 2.52
CA LYS A 232 -13.74 -1.48 1.75
C LYS A 232 -13.69 -2.78 2.55
N VAL A 233 -12.86 -2.85 3.60
CA VAL A 233 -12.73 -4.05 4.44
C VAL A 233 -14.04 -4.31 5.17
N GLU A 234 -14.60 -5.50 5.02
CA GLU A 234 -15.77 -5.92 5.78
C GLU A 234 -15.38 -6.18 7.24
N VAL A 235 -16.03 -5.47 8.16
CA VAL A 235 -15.75 -5.57 9.59
C VAL A 235 -17.01 -6.04 10.29
N PRO A 236 -16.97 -7.17 11.02
CA PRO A 236 -18.08 -7.60 11.85
C PRO A 236 -18.43 -6.53 12.88
N THR A 237 -19.72 -6.24 13.02
CA THR A 237 -20.27 -5.14 13.82
C THR A 237 -19.90 -5.22 15.31
N SER A 238 -19.49 -6.40 15.81
CA SER A 238 -19.24 -6.69 17.23
C SER A 238 -17.79 -6.62 17.70
N SER A 239 -16.90 -6.00 16.92
CA SER A 239 -15.47 -5.93 17.28
C SER A 239 -15.01 -4.50 17.55
N ASP A 240 -13.94 -4.32 18.33
CA ASP A 240 -13.29 -3.00 18.49
C ASP A 240 -12.91 -2.37 17.14
N ARG A 241 -12.72 -3.19 16.11
CA ARG A 241 -12.51 -2.73 14.72
C ARG A 241 -13.69 -1.94 14.18
N ALA A 242 -14.91 -2.23 14.62
CA ALA A 242 -16.09 -1.48 14.23
C ALA A 242 -16.08 -0.07 14.83
N LYS A 243 -15.41 0.18 15.97
CA LYS A 243 -15.19 1.54 16.49
C LYS A 243 -14.31 2.36 15.55
N ASN A 244 -13.17 1.81 15.13
CA ASN A 244 -12.26 2.47 14.19
C ASN A 244 -12.96 2.72 12.84
N LYS A 245 -13.65 1.71 12.29
CA LYS A 245 -14.41 1.88 11.06
C LYS A 245 -15.47 2.98 11.17
N ALA A 246 -16.25 2.98 12.26
CA ALA A 246 -17.28 3.99 12.47
C ALA A 246 -16.70 5.39 12.69
N SER A 247 -15.54 5.50 13.33
CA SER A 247 -14.84 6.77 13.48
C SER A 247 -14.38 7.33 12.14
N LEU A 248 -13.71 6.51 11.34
CA LEU A 248 -13.25 6.93 10.02
C LEU A 248 -14.42 7.29 9.09
N LEU A 249 -15.50 6.50 9.08
CA LEU A 249 -16.72 6.81 8.33
C LEU A 249 -17.30 8.18 8.72
N HIS A 250 -17.35 8.48 10.01
CA HIS A 250 -17.85 9.76 10.52
C HIS A 250 -16.96 10.94 10.09
N CYS A 251 -15.63 10.82 10.19
CA CYS A 251 -14.71 11.88 9.78
C CYS A 251 -14.74 12.12 8.27
N VAL A 252 -14.72 11.05 7.46
CA VAL A 252 -14.84 11.14 6.00
C VAL A 252 -16.17 11.77 5.60
N ALA A 253 -17.27 11.39 6.25
CA ALA A 253 -18.57 12.00 5.99
C ALA A 253 -18.57 13.50 6.31
N GLY A 254 -17.98 13.91 7.44
CA GLY A 254 -17.84 15.33 7.78
C GLY A 254 -17.05 16.11 6.73
N HIS A 255 -15.96 15.53 6.21
CA HIS A 255 -15.21 16.13 5.11
C HIS A 255 -16.03 16.27 3.82
N LEU A 256 -16.75 15.23 3.43
CA LEU A 256 -17.58 15.25 2.22
C LEU A 256 -18.77 16.21 2.34
N ASP A 257 -19.35 16.34 3.54
CA ASP A 257 -20.40 17.32 3.86
C ASP A 257 -19.83 18.73 3.72
N PHE A 258 -18.64 19.00 4.28
CA PHE A 258 -17.94 20.27 4.11
C PHE A 258 -17.60 20.60 2.65
N GLU A 259 -17.28 19.61 1.82
CA GLU A 259 -17.07 19.80 0.37
C GLU A 259 -18.37 19.96 -0.44
N GLY A 260 -19.54 19.84 0.20
CA GLY A 260 -20.85 19.97 -0.43
C GLY A 260 -21.31 18.75 -1.23
N LYS A 261 -20.75 17.57 -0.95
CA LYS A 261 -21.08 16.31 -1.65
C LYS A 261 -22.20 15.54 -0.94
N TRP A 262 -23.33 16.18 -0.66
CA TRP A 262 -24.35 15.78 0.33
C TRP A 262 -24.95 14.36 0.26
N LYS A 263 -24.87 13.64 -0.87
CA LYS A 263 -25.41 12.27 -1.01
C LYS A 263 -24.54 11.19 -0.38
N ASP A 264 -23.22 11.38 -0.43
CA ASP A 264 -22.26 10.41 0.09
C ASP A 264 -22.15 10.44 1.65
N PRO A 265 -22.14 11.62 2.32
CA PRO A 265 -22.13 11.74 3.77
C PRO A 265 -23.27 11.02 4.47
N GLU A 266 -24.50 11.06 3.91
CA GLU A 266 -25.67 10.41 4.50
C GLU A 266 -25.43 8.90 4.68
N ILE A 267 -24.95 8.23 3.64
CA ILE A 267 -24.70 6.78 3.65
C ILE A 267 -23.63 6.44 4.69
N LEU A 268 -22.54 7.22 4.70
CA LEU A 268 -21.41 7.01 5.62
C LEU A 268 -21.82 7.28 7.08
N LEU A 269 -22.59 8.34 7.35
CA LEU A 269 -23.10 8.68 8.68
C LEU A 269 -24.14 7.68 9.18
N LEU A 270 -25.02 7.18 8.31
CA LEU A 270 -25.95 6.09 8.65
C LEU A 270 -25.18 4.84 9.09
N GLN A 271 -24.16 4.45 8.34
CA GLN A 271 -23.33 3.31 8.68
C GLN A 271 -22.54 3.55 9.99
N ALA A 272 -21.91 4.71 10.14
CA ALA A 272 -21.19 5.09 11.36
C ALA A 272 -22.10 5.07 12.58
N THR A 273 -23.31 5.64 12.47
CA THR A 273 -24.30 5.68 13.54
C THR A 273 -24.74 4.27 13.94
N ARG A 274 -25.07 3.41 12.98
CA ARG A 274 -25.45 2.01 13.25
C ARG A 274 -24.35 1.25 13.98
N MET A 275 -23.10 1.40 13.53
CA MET A 275 -21.95 0.76 14.16
C MET A 275 -21.71 1.31 15.57
N ARG A 276 -21.75 2.64 15.78
CA ARG A 276 -21.58 3.28 17.10
C ARG A 276 -22.69 2.87 18.08
N LYS A 277 -23.95 2.83 17.64
CA LYS A 277 -25.08 2.33 18.45
C LYS A 277 -24.83 0.90 18.94
N TYR A 278 -24.37 0.02 18.06
CA TYR A 278 -24.11 -1.38 18.40
C TYR A 278 -22.94 -1.54 19.39
N VAL A 279 -21.82 -0.84 19.17
CA VAL A 279 -20.59 -1.05 19.97
C VAL A 279 -20.42 -0.13 21.18
N LEU A 280 -21.09 1.03 21.20
CA LEU A 280 -20.99 2.03 22.27
C LEU A 280 -22.32 2.26 23.00
N GLY A 281 -23.44 1.88 22.39
CA GLY A 281 -24.79 2.22 22.87
C GLY A 281 -25.35 3.50 22.26
N ASP A 282 -26.66 3.68 22.40
CA ASP A 282 -27.40 4.82 21.84
C ASP A 282 -27.04 6.16 22.50
N GLU A 283 -26.79 6.16 23.81
CA GLU A 283 -26.54 7.37 24.61
C GLU A 283 -25.07 7.82 24.62
N HIS A 284 -24.17 7.02 24.03
CA HIS A 284 -22.75 7.36 24.03
C HIS A 284 -22.51 8.67 23.26
N PRO A 285 -21.65 9.59 23.76
CA PRO A 285 -21.41 10.88 23.12
C PRO A 285 -21.10 10.80 21.62
N SER A 286 -20.20 9.90 21.21
CA SER A 286 -19.88 9.69 19.79
C SER A 286 -21.06 9.22 18.94
N THR A 287 -22.00 8.45 19.51
CA THR A 287 -23.23 8.04 18.83
C THR A 287 -24.14 9.23 18.61
N LEU A 288 -24.36 10.04 19.65
CA LEU A 288 -25.16 11.25 19.60
C LEU A 288 -24.58 12.28 18.61
N THR A 289 -23.26 12.48 18.60
CA THR A 289 -22.59 13.35 17.61
C THR A 289 -22.80 12.86 16.18
N SER A 290 -22.73 11.55 15.92
CA SER A 290 -23.06 11.01 14.59
C SER A 290 -24.51 11.27 14.20
N MET A 291 -25.46 11.11 15.13
CA MET A 291 -26.88 11.36 14.88
C MET A 291 -27.16 12.84 14.60
N ALA A 292 -26.51 13.75 15.35
CA ALA A 292 -26.61 15.18 15.14
C ALA A 292 -26.08 15.59 13.75
N ASN A 293 -24.91 15.07 13.35
CA ASN A 293 -24.35 15.34 12.03
C ASN A 293 -25.23 14.75 10.91
N LEU A 294 -25.80 13.56 11.10
CA LEU A 294 -26.74 12.97 10.15
C LEU A 294 -28.00 13.84 9.98
N ALA A 295 -28.55 14.36 11.08
CA ALA A 295 -29.67 15.30 11.02
C ALA A 295 -29.30 16.62 10.32
N SER A 296 -28.08 17.13 10.55
CA SER A 296 -27.55 18.29 9.83
C SER A 296 -27.46 18.04 8.33
N THR A 297 -26.95 16.87 7.91
CA THR A 297 -26.92 16.48 6.49
C THR A 297 -28.33 16.44 5.89
N TYR A 298 -29.34 15.89 6.59
CA TYR A 298 -30.73 15.94 6.11
C TYR A 298 -31.25 17.36 5.94
N ARG A 299 -31.00 18.24 6.91
CA ARG A 299 -31.36 19.65 6.81
C ARG A 299 -30.69 20.33 5.62
N ASN A 300 -29.41 20.04 5.36
CA ASN A 300 -28.66 20.56 4.21
C ASN A 300 -29.22 20.05 2.87
N GLN A 301 -29.81 18.85 2.86
CA GLN A 301 -30.54 18.30 1.71
C GLN A 301 -31.98 18.84 1.58
N GLY A 302 -32.48 19.61 2.55
CA GLY A 302 -33.87 20.10 2.58
C GLY A 302 -34.91 19.06 2.97
N ARG A 303 -34.52 18.04 3.75
CA ARG A 303 -35.38 16.96 4.25
C ARG A 303 -35.74 17.13 5.71
#